data_AF-A0A024TBM1-F1
#
_entry.id   AF-A0A024TBM1-F1
#
_cell.length_a   1.000
_cell.length_b   1.000
_cell.length_c   1.000
_cell.angle_alpha   90.00
_cell.angle_beta   90.00
_cell.angle_gamma   90.00
#
_symmetry.space_group_name_H-M   'P 1'
#
loop_
_entity.id
_entity.type
_entity.pdbx_description
1 polymer ?
#
loop_
_entity_poly.entity_id
_entity_poly.type
_entity_poly.pdbx_seq_one_letter_code
_entity_poly.pdbx_strand_id
1 'polypeptide(L)'
;MTTKPRLTDAQRTEVYVRLSLLKSNGRIKQGGLKPLCDEFGVTKMTLSKIWRRACETKAATGVAVVNSLIKSNSGRRANRDLANVRAQVTAVHA
;
A
#
# COMPACT_ATOMS: atom_id res chain seq x y z
N MET A 1 3.04 27.76 -0.26
CA MET A 1 2.21 26.54 -0.11
C MET A 1 3.08 25.33 -0.42
N THR A 2 3.62 24.66 0.60
CA THR A 2 4.51 23.50 0.41
C THR A 2 3.64 22.26 0.16
N THR A 3 3.41 21.93 -1.11
CA THR A 3 2.69 20.71 -1.50
C THR A 3 3.52 19.52 -1.01
N LYS A 4 3.05 18.84 0.04
CA LYS A 4 3.71 17.61 0.52
C LYS A 4 3.86 16.64 -0.67
N PRO A 5 5.06 16.07 -0.88
CA PRO A 5 5.28 15.16 -2.01
C PRO A 5 4.32 13.98 -1.90
N ARG A 6 3.66 13.68 -3.02
CA ARG A 6 2.71 12.56 -3.10
C ARG A 6 3.47 11.24 -2.95
N LEU A 7 2.88 10.27 -2.25
CA LEU A 7 3.45 8.94 -2.15
C LEU A 7 3.67 8.34 -3.55
N THR A 8 4.89 7.90 -3.82
CA THR A 8 5.24 7.14 -5.01
C THR A 8 4.61 5.75 -4.97
N ASP A 9 4.47 5.08 -6.12
CA ASP A 9 3.89 3.73 -6.16
C ASP A 9 4.71 2.70 -5.36
N ALA A 10 6.03 2.88 -5.29
CA ALA A 10 6.91 2.11 -4.41
C ALA A 10 6.53 2.31 -2.93
N GLN A 11 6.39 3.57 -2.48
CA GLN A 11 5.97 3.88 -1.11
C GLN A 11 4.56 3.37 -0.80
N ARG A 12 3.63 3.40 -1.77
CA ARG A 12 2.28 2.84 -1.59
C ARG A 12 2.31 1.31 -1.41
N THR A 13 3.27 0.65 -2.05
CA THR A 13 3.50 -0.80 -1.90
C THR A 13 4.05 -1.11 -0.53
N GLU A 14 5.07 -0.37 -0.11
CA GLU A 14 5.66 -0.49 1.23
C GLU A 14 4.60 -0.28 2.33
N VAL A 15 3.79 0.76 2.21
CA VAL A 15 2.66 1.02 3.12
C VAL A 15 1.71 -0.17 3.18
N TYR A 16 1.39 -0.79 2.04
CA TYR A 16 0.50 -1.94 2.01
C TYR A 16 1.10 -3.17 2.69
N VAL A 17 2.38 -3.48 2.44
CA VAL A 17 3.08 -4.59 3.08
C VAL A 17 3.07 -4.40 4.60
N ARG A 18 3.44 -3.21 5.08
CA ARG A 18 3.45 -2.90 6.52
C ARG A 18 2.06 -2.90 7.15
N LEU A 19 1.04 -2.41 6.45
CA LEU A 19 -0.34 -2.51 6.91
C LEU A 19 -0.80 -3.97 6.99
N SER A 20 -0.36 -4.82 6.06
CA SER A 20 -0.66 -6.26 6.06
C SER A 20 -0.03 -6.93 7.29
N LEU A 21 1.23 -6.60 7.59
CA LEU A 21 1.94 -7.06 8.79
C LEU A 21 1.26 -6.64 10.10
N LEU A 22 0.87 -5.37 10.20
CA LEU A 22 0.16 -4.87 11.38
C LEU A 22 -1.23 -5.49 11.59
N LYS A 23 -1.80 -6.09 10.54
CA LYS A 23 -3.14 -6.68 10.56
C LYS A 23 -3.13 -8.20 10.73
N SER A 24 -1.98 -8.84 10.94
CA SER A 24 -1.89 -10.31 11.12
C SER A 24 -2.78 -10.89 12.23
N ASN A 25 -3.24 -10.07 13.19
CA ASN A 25 -4.22 -10.47 14.22
C ASN A 25 -5.65 -9.99 13.95
N GLY A 26 -6.03 -9.73 12.69
CA GLY A 26 -7.37 -9.31 12.26
C GLY A 26 -7.71 -7.83 12.57
N ARG A 27 -7.04 -7.22 13.55
CA ARG A 27 -7.18 -5.80 13.93
C ARG A 27 -5.82 -5.13 14.15
N ILE A 28 -5.69 -3.93 13.62
CA ILE A 28 -4.55 -3.04 13.92
C ILE A 28 -4.79 -2.43 15.31
N LYS A 29 -3.83 -2.57 16.22
CA LYS A 29 -3.90 -1.98 17.57
C LYS A 29 -4.13 -0.47 17.49
N GLN A 30 -4.91 0.08 18.43
CA GLN A 30 -5.13 1.54 18.50
C GLN A 30 -3.78 2.26 18.55
N GLY A 31 -3.58 3.21 17.65
CA GLY A 31 -2.31 3.94 17.51
C GLY A 31 -1.28 3.28 16.60
N GLY A 32 -1.46 2.02 16.16
CA GLY A 32 -0.51 1.32 15.28
C GLY A 32 -0.33 1.96 13.90
N LEU A 33 -1.30 2.77 13.46
CA LEU A 33 -1.21 3.56 12.22
C LEU A 33 -0.40 4.86 12.38
N LYS A 34 -0.25 5.37 13.61
CA LYS A 34 0.46 6.63 13.88
C LYS A 34 1.93 6.59 13.42
N PRO A 35 2.75 5.58 13.75
CA PRO A 35 4.13 5.53 13.26
C PRO A 35 4.21 5.50 11.73
N LEU A 36 3.32 4.78 11.05
CA LEU A 36 3.23 4.78 9.58
C LEU A 36 2.83 6.16 9.02
N CYS A 37 1.95 6.88 9.70
CA CYS A 37 1.59 8.23 9.30
C CYS A 37 2.77 9.19 9.40
N ASP A 38 3.53 9.11 10.48
CA ASP A 38 4.67 9.99 10.75
C ASP A 38 5.83 9.70 9.77
N GLU A 39 6.16 8.43 9.54
CA GLU A 39 7.24 8.02 8.63
C GLU A 39 6.98 8.41 7.17
N PHE A 40 5.76 8.18 6.68
CA PHE A 40 5.39 8.48 5.30
C PHE A 40 4.85 9.92 5.14
N GLY A 41 4.76 10.70 6.23
CA GLY A 41 4.21 12.05 6.22
C GLY A 41 2.75 12.14 5.78
N VAL A 42 1.98 11.05 5.93
CA VAL A 42 0.60 10.93 5.44
C VAL A 42 -0.44 10.81 6.56
N THR A 43 -1.67 11.17 6.25
CA THR A 43 -2.79 11.01 7.20
C THR A 43 -3.28 9.56 7.26
N LYS A 44 -3.94 9.20 8.37
CA LYS A 44 -4.61 7.89 8.53
C LYS A 44 -5.60 7.61 7.40
N MET A 45 -6.27 8.65 6.89
CA MET A 45 -7.17 8.54 5.73
C MET A 45 -6.45 8.04 4.48
N THR A 46 -5.22 8.49 4.22
CA THR A 46 -4.44 8.04 3.07
C THR A 46 -4.09 6.56 3.19
N LEU A 47 -3.66 6.11 4.37
CA LEU A 47 -3.40 4.71 4.65
C LEU A 47 -4.66 3.85 4.44
N SER A 48 -5.81 4.30 4.97
CA SER A 48 -7.09 3.61 4.78
C SER A 48 -7.53 3.52 3.31
N LYS A 49 -7.30 4.56 2.51
CA LYS A 49 -7.60 4.55 1.06
C LYS A 49 -6.73 3.57 0.30
N ILE A 50 -5.43 3.51 0.62
CA ILE A 50 -4.51 2.52 0.04
C ILE A 50 -4.98 1.10 0.38
N TRP A 51 -5.29 0.87 1.66
CA TRP A 51 -5.77 -0.43 2.13
C TRP A 51 -7.07 -0.88 1.47
N ARG A 52 -8.09 -0.02 1.46
CA ARG A 52 -9.39 -0.32 0.86
C ARG A 52 -9.23 -0.77 -0.59
N ARG A 53 -8.44 -0.02 -1.34
CA ARG A 53 -8.21 -0.32 -2.74
C ARG A 53 -7.45 -1.62 -2.96
N ALA A 54 -6.46 -1.90 -2.12
CA ALA A 54 -5.76 -3.18 -2.13
C ALA A 54 -6.73 -4.35 -1.89
N CYS A 55 -7.69 -4.19 -0.97
CA CYS A 55 -8.74 -5.18 -0.75
C CYS A 55 -9.68 -5.32 -1.95
N GLU A 56 -10.18 -4.20 -2.51
CA GLU A 56 -11.10 -4.21 -3.66
C GLU A 56 -10.47 -4.91 -4.88
N THR A 57 -9.22 -4.58 -5.18
CA THR A 57 -8.47 -5.18 -6.30
C THR A 57 -8.10 -6.64 -6.03
N LYS A 58 -7.75 -6.98 -4.79
CA LYS A 58 -7.51 -8.38 -4.39
C LYS A 58 -8.78 -9.22 -4.51
N ALA A 59 -9.95 -8.67 -4.18
CA ALA A 59 -11.23 -9.36 -4.34
C ALA A 59 -11.60 -9.54 -5.83
N ALA A 60 -11.33 -8.53 -6.68
CA ALA A 60 -11.69 -8.58 -8.10
C ALA A 60 -10.72 -9.40 -8.97
N THR A 61 -9.42 -9.37 -8.67
CA THR A 61 -8.37 -9.91 -9.57
C THR A 61 -7.48 -10.95 -8.87
N GLY A 62 -7.68 -11.19 -7.56
CA GLY A 62 -6.80 -12.03 -6.75
C GLY A 62 -5.46 -11.35 -6.38
N VAL A 63 -5.25 -10.09 -6.79
CA VAL A 63 -3.99 -9.34 -6.60
C VAL A 63 -4.28 -7.94 -6.06
N ALA A 64 -3.56 -7.54 -5.02
CA ALA A 64 -3.66 -6.19 -4.45
C ALA A 64 -2.93 -5.16 -5.33
N VAL A 65 -3.67 -4.21 -5.89
CA VAL A 65 -3.15 -3.10 -6.69
C VAL A 65 -3.26 -1.80 -5.90
N VAL A 66 -2.12 -1.22 -5.54
CA VAL A 66 -2.03 -0.04 -4.65
C VAL A 66 -1.64 1.26 -5.36
N ASN A 67 -1.36 1.20 -6.66
CA ASN A 67 -0.79 2.31 -7.43
C ASN A 67 -1.73 3.51 -7.53
N SER A 68 -1.22 4.73 -7.73
CA SER A 68 -2.04 5.94 -7.90
C SER A 68 -2.94 5.90 -9.16
N LEU A 69 -4.13 6.53 -9.14
CA LEU A 69 -5.07 6.65 -10.30
C LEU A 69 -5.03 8.03 -10.98
N ILE A 70 -4.06 8.86 -10.65
CA ILE A 70 -3.98 10.21 -11.20
C ILE A 70 -3.79 10.11 -12.72
N LYS A 71 -4.37 11.06 -13.47
CA LYS A 71 -4.46 11.12 -14.94
C LYS A 71 -3.15 10.92 -15.73
N SER A 72 -1.98 10.97 -15.06
CA SER A 72 -0.67 10.71 -15.65
C SER A 72 -0.03 9.36 -15.24
N ASN A 73 -0.69 8.57 -14.39
CA ASN A 73 -0.27 7.22 -13.99
C ASN A 73 -1.05 6.10 -14.73
N SER A 74 -1.67 6.48 -15.85
CA SER A 74 -2.50 5.64 -16.73
C SER A 74 -1.72 5.03 -17.91
N GLY A 75 -0.42 5.28 -18.02
CA GLY A 75 0.45 4.72 -19.06
C GLY A 75 0.81 3.24 -18.85
N ARG A 76 1.39 2.62 -19.90
CA ARG A 76 1.91 1.25 -19.85
C ARG A 76 2.99 1.16 -18.76
N ARG A 77 2.70 0.42 -17.70
CA ARG A 77 3.66 0.22 -16.61
C ARG A 77 4.76 -0.72 -17.09
N ALA A 78 6.00 -0.45 -16.67
CA ALA A 78 7.05 -1.46 -16.72
C ALA A 78 6.52 -2.72 -16.02
N ASN A 79 6.73 -3.88 -16.64
CA ASN A 79 6.22 -5.16 -16.16
C ASN A 79 6.72 -5.38 -14.73
N ARG A 80 5.88 -5.06 -13.74
CA ARG A 80 6.21 -5.20 -12.33
C ARG A 80 6.02 -6.67 -12.03
N ASP A 81 7.12 -7.40 -12.06
CA ASP A 81 7.14 -8.84 -12.00
C ASP A 81 6.28 -9.34 -10.83
N LEU A 82 5.22 -10.07 -11.17
CA LEU A 82 4.18 -10.54 -10.24
C LEU A 82 4.77 -11.48 -9.18
N ALA A 83 5.87 -12.15 -9.53
CA ALA A 83 6.63 -12.99 -8.61
C ALA A 83 7.34 -12.15 -7.54
N ASN A 84 7.78 -10.92 -7.84
CA ASN A 84 8.48 -10.07 -6.89
C ASN A 84 7.53 -9.52 -5.80
N VAL A 85 6.30 -9.12 -6.18
CA VAL A 85 5.28 -8.69 -5.21
C VAL A 85 4.81 -9.86 -4.34
N ARG A 86 4.60 -11.05 -4.93
CA ARG A 86 4.28 -12.26 -4.14
C ARG A 86 5.45 -12.69 -3.26
N ALA A 87 6.69 -12.70 -3.76
CA ALA A 87 7.87 -13.06 -3.00
C ALA A 87 8.09 -12.12 -1.80
N GLN A 88 7.88 -10.81 -1.96
CA GLN A 88 7.96 -9.87 -0.83
C GLN A 88 6.89 -10.13 0.24
N VAL A 89 5.70 -10.59 -0.15
CA VAL A 89 4.64 -10.93 0.81
C VAL A 89 4.86 -12.30 1.45
N THR A 90 5.32 -13.30 0.68
CA THR A 90 5.57 -14.66 1.18
C THR A 90 6.83 -14.76 2.03
N ALA A 91 7.92 -14.05 1.68
CA ALA A 91 9.17 -14.04 2.45
C ALA A 91 9.01 -13.45 3.86
N VAL A 92 7.96 -12.67 4.07
CA VAL A 92 7.61 -12.08 5.37
C VAL A 92 6.79 -13.06 6.25
N HIS A 93 6.31 -14.17 5.67
CA HIS A 93 5.55 -15.22 6.33
C HIS A 93 6.29 -16.58 6.41
N ALA A 94 7.59 -16.63 6.06
CA ALA A 94 8.46 -17.78 6.26
C ALA A 94 9.30 -17.61 7.53
#